data_AF-A0A151IQL7-F1
#
_entry.id   AF-A0A151IQL7-F1
#
_cell.length_a   1.000
_cell.length_b   1.000
_cell.length_c   1.000
_cell.angle_alpha   90.00
_cell.angle_beta   90.00
_cell.angle_gamma   90.00
#
_symmetry.space_group_name_H-M   'P 1'
#
loop_
_entity.id
_entity.type
_entity.pdbx_description
1 polymer ?
#
loop_
_entity_poly.entity_id
_entity_poly.type
_entity_poly.pdbx_seq_one_letter_code
_entity_poly.pdbx_strand_id
1 'polypeptide(L)'
;MSCRPIKLQFAHETKELILNEKKYIDEQIKHLKDFEINLEGYHFKIQFLLSLTLIDGKVLNAITNTKSSQSCPICKANPKAFNNLSNIKSGKFQAFENSLQYGISPVHAWIRIFELQQILCEKLGLRVDKPKSGGSGTTNDGNTACRAFTNAKTLSECLGLDFKLLQF
;
A
#
# COMPACT_ATOMS: atom_id res chain seq x y z
N MET A 1 4.20 1.66 20.58
CA MET A 1 4.89 0.38 20.33
C MET A 1 3.85 -0.72 20.16
N SER A 2 3.34 -0.94 18.95
CA SER A 2 2.26 -1.91 18.68
C SER A 2 2.61 -2.99 17.65
N CYS A 3 3.74 -2.85 16.93
CA CYS A 3 4.21 -3.86 15.99
C CYS A 3 5.06 -4.91 16.72
N ARG A 4 4.58 -6.16 16.76
CA ARG A 4 5.30 -7.29 17.39
C ARG A 4 5.92 -8.16 16.29
N PRO A 5 7.25 -8.33 16.26
CA PRO A 5 7.90 -9.13 15.23
C PRO A 5 7.55 -10.62 15.39
N ILE A 6 7.15 -11.27 14.29
CA ILE A 6 6.89 -12.72 14.25
C ILE A 6 8.14 -13.48 13.76
N LYS A 7 8.78 -12.97 12.71
CA LYS A 7 9.97 -13.57 12.10
C LYS A 7 10.86 -12.48 11.50
N LEU A 8 12.17 -12.67 11.61
CA LEU A 8 13.19 -11.87 10.94
C LEU A 8 14.12 -12.82 10.18
N GLN A 9 14.49 -12.44 8.97
CA GLN A 9 15.31 -13.28 8.09
C GLN A 9 16.29 -12.41 7.30
N PHE A 10 17.52 -12.91 7.13
CA PHE A 10 18.49 -12.33 6.22
C PHE A 10 18.39 -13.00 4.85
N ALA A 11 17.58 -12.43 3.97
CA ALA A 11 17.40 -12.91 2.60
C ALA A 11 16.97 -11.77 1.67
N HIS A 12 17.25 -11.93 0.38
CA HIS A 12 16.75 -11.00 -0.62
C HIS A 12 15.26 -11.25 -0.87
N GLU A 13 14.48 -10.18 -1.00
CA GLU A 13 13.05 -10.28 -1.27
C GLU A 13 12.81 -10.71 -2.74
N THR A 14 12.35 -11.95 -2.93
CA THR A 14 11.95 -12.52 -4.22
C THR A 14 10.46 -12.87 -4.23
N LYS A 15 9.89 -13.07 -5.42
CA LYS A 15 8.48 -13.45 -5.57
C LYS A 15 8.21 -14.80 -4.90
N GLU A 16 9.12 -15.76 -5.07
CA GLU A 16 9.02 -17.09 -4.46
C GLU A 16 9.05 -17.01 -2.93
N LEU A 17 9.96 -16.20 -2.38
CA LEU A 17 10.07 -16.01 -0.93
C LEU A 17 8.78 -15.38 -0.37
N ILE A 18 8.26 -14.32 -1.00
CA ILE A 18 7.01 -13.67 -0.59
C ILE A 18 5.85 -14.69 -0.55
N LEU A 19 5.69 -15.51 -1.59
CA LEU A 19 4.61 -16.48 -1.67
C LEU A 19 4.77 -17.59 -0.62
N ASN A 20 5.99 -18.06 -0.39
CA ASN A 20 6.28 -19.07 0.62
C ASN A 20 6.01 -18.56 2.04
N GLU A 21 6.46 -17.35 2.37
CA GLU A 21 6.20 -16.73 3.68
C GLU A 21 4.71 -16.45 3.90
N LYS A 22 4.00 -15.97 2.87
CA LYS A 22 2.54 -15.80 2.95
C LYS A 22 1.85 -17.13 3.26
N LYS A 23 2.18 -18.19 2.50
CA LYS A 23 1.62 -19.53 2.72
C LYS A 23 1.92 -20.03 4.13
N TYR A 24 3.16 -19.85 4.60
CA TYR A 24 3.58 -20.25 5.94
C TYR A 24 2.76 -19.56 7.06
N ILE A 25 2.48 -18.27 6.92
CA ILE A 25 1.65 -17.52 7.87
C ILE A 25 0.16 -17.89 7.73
N ASP A 26 -0.36 -17.99 6.51
CA ASP A 26 -1.76 -18.40 6.27
C ASP A 26 -2.05 -19.77 6.90
N GLU A 27 -1.14 -20.74 6.79
CA GLU A 27 -1.29 -22.05 7.42
C GLU A 27 -1.32 -21.94 8.95
N GLN A 28 -0.50 -21.08 9.56
CA GLN A 28 -0.58 -20.85 11.02
C GLN A 28 -1.90 -20.22 11.43
N ILE A 29 -2.42 -19.27 10.65
CA ILE A 29 -3.71 -18.63 10.90
C ILE A 29 -4.85 -19.65 10.83
N LYS A 30 -4.82 -20.57 9.86
CA LYS A 30 -5.83 -21.65 9.73
C LYS A 30 -5.88 -22.58 10.94
N HIS A 31 -4.72 -22.84 11.56
CA HIS A 31 -4.61 -23.71 12.74
C HIS A 31 -4.73 -22.96 14.07
N LEU A 32 -5.02 -21.65 14.02
CA LEU A 32 -5.15 -20.82 15.20
C LEU A 32 -6.41 -21.22 15.98
N LYS A 33 -6.24 -21.53 17.26
CA LYS A 33 -7.32 -21.92 18.15
C LYS A 33 -7.82 -20.70 18.92
N ASP A 34 -9.12 -20.73 19.24
CA ASP A 34 -9.70 -19.78 20.17
C ASP A 34 -8.97 -19.86 21.52
N PHE A 35 -8.71 -18.71 22.12
CA PHE A 35 -8.05 -18.65 23.42
C PHE A 35 -9.10 -18.51 24.51
N GLU A 36 -9.21 -19.52 25.36
CA GLU A 36 -10.14 -19.56 26.48
C GLU A 36 -9.40 -19.34 27.80
N ILE A 37 -9.90 -18.41 28.62
CA ILE A 37 -9.31 -18.08 29.92
C ILE A 37 -10.39 -17.86 30.97
N ASN A 38 -10.17 -18.40 32.17
CA ASN A 38 -11.02 -18.17 33.32
C ASN A 38 -10.34 -17.16 34.26
N LEU A 39 -10.96 -16.01 34.48
CA LEU A 39 -10.47 -14.98 35.40
C LEU A 39 -11.61 -14.59 36.34
N GLU A 40 -11.36 -14.64 37.65
CA GLU A 40 -12.29 -14.17 38.68
C GLU A 40 -13.72 -14.74 38.57
N GLY A 41 -13.85 -16.00 38.12
CA GLY A 41 -15.14 -16.66 37.93
C GLY A 41 -15.82 -16.41 36.58
N TYR A 42 -15.23 -15.60 35.71
CA TYR A 42 -15.71 -15.36 34.35
C TYR A 42 -14.92 -16.19 33.33
N HIS A 43 -15.65 -16.81 32.40
CA HIS A 43 -15.08 -17.52 31.26
C HIS A 43 -15.04 -16.61 30.04
N PHE A 44 -13.83 -16.31 29.57
CA PHE A 44 -13.61 -15.51 28.37
C PHE A 44 -13.19 -16.42 27.22
N LYS A 45 -13.79 -16.22 26.06
CA LYS A 45 -13.41 -16.86 24.81
C LYS A 45 -12.99 -15.79 23.80
N ILE A 46 -11.74 -15.85 23.38
CA ILE A 46 -11.12 -14.86 22.50
C ILE A 46 -10.92 -15.50 21.12
N GLN A 47 -11.54 -14.88 20.10
CA GLN A 47 -11.37 -15.26 18.70
C GLN A 47 -10.44 -14.27 18.01
N PHE A 48 -9.61 -14.78 17.11
CA PHE A 48 -8.60 -13.98 16.42
C PHE A 48 -8.97 -13.82 14.95
N LEU A 49 -9.07 -12.58 14.50
CA LEU A 49 -9.20 -12.23 13.08
C LEU A 49 -7.94 -11.49 12.64
N LEU A 50 -7.15 -12.12 11.77
CA LEU A 50 -5.93 -11.54 11.21
C LEU A 50 -6.15 -11.16 9.76
N SER A 51 -5.64 -9.99 9.34
CA SER A 51 -5.72 -9.51 7.97
C SER A 51 -4.37 -9.00 7.49
N LEU A 52 -3.91 -9.49 6.34
CA LEU A 52 -2.64 -9.11 5.74
C LEU A 52 -2.78 -7.80 4.96
N THR A 53 -2.92 -6.68 5.67
CA THR A 53 -3.11 -5.34 5.07
C THR A 53 -1.87 -4.46 5.14
N LEU A 54 -0.93 -4.77 6.03
CA LEU A 54 0.34 -4.05 6.19
C LEU A 54 1.41 -4.60 5.24
N ILE A 55 1.18 -4.45 3.94
CA ILE A 55 2.10 -4.86 2.87
C ILE A 55 2.30 -3.74 1.87
N ASP A 56 3.46 -3.72 1.21
CA ASP A 56 3.72 -2.78 0.13
C ASP A 56 3.15 -3.24 -1.22
N GLY A 57 3.24 -2.36 -2.22
CA GLY A 57 2.73 -2.66 -3.57
C GLY A 57 3.47 -3.79 -4.29
N LYS A 58 4.76 -4.03 -3.99
CA LYS A 58 5.55 -5.11 -4.61
C LYS A 58 5.11 -6.46 -4.06
N VAL A 59 4.96 -6.57 -2.74
CA VAL A 59 4.42 -7.75 -2.06
C VAL A 59 2.99 -8.01 -2.54
N LEU A 60 2.15 -6.98 -2.59
CA LEU A 60 0.78 -7.09 -3.09
C LEU A 60 0.74 -7.58 -4.55
N ASN A 61 1.62 -7.08 -5.42
CA ASN A 61 1.73 -7.55 -6.81
C ASN A 61 2.14 -9.03 -6.88
N ALA A 62 3.10 -9.45 -6.06
CA ALA A 62 3.54 -10.84 -5.99
C ALA A 62 2.39 -11.78 -5.56
N ILE A 63 1.70 -11.44 -4.46
CA ILE A 63 0.60 -12.22 -3.88
C ILE A 63 -0.58 -12.31 -4.85
N THR A 64 -0.91 -11.20 -5.51
CA THR A 64 -2.02 -11.13 -6.45
C THR A 64 -1.66 -11.65 -7.84
N ASN A 65 -0.42 -12.08 -8.07
CA ASN A 65 0.11 -12.46 -9.38
C ASN A 65 -0.04 -11.37 -10.46
N THR A 66 0.10 -10.10 -10.07
CA THR A 66 0.12 -8.96 -10.98
C THR A 66 1.52 -8.81 -11.55
N LYS A 67 1.68 -9.02 -12.86
CA LYS A 67 3.00 -9.00 -13.53
C LYS A 67 3.62 -7.60 -13.62
N SER A 68 2.79 -6.58 -13.83
CA SER A 68 3.24 -5.21 -14.01
C SER A 68 3.00 -4.39 -12.75
N SER A 69 4.01 -3.62 -12.33
CA SER A 69 3.89 -2.63 -11.26
C SER A 69 2.97 -1.45 -11.60
N GLN A 70 2.64 -1.28 -12.88
CA GLN A 70 1.72 -0.23 -13.36
C GLN A 70 0.27 -0.72 -13.49
N SER A 71 0.03 -2.02 -13.33
CA SER A 71 -1.33 -2.58 -13.32
C SER A 71 -1.89 -2.57 -11.91
N CYS A 72 -3.18 -2.32 -11.77
CA CYS A 72 -3.86 -2.35 -10.48
C CYS A 72 -3.85 -3.80 -9.91
N PRO A 73 -3.31 -4.03 -8.71
CA PRO A 73 -3.30 -5.35 -8.10
C PRO A 73 -4.64 -5.78 -7.52
N ILE A 74 -5.69 -4.95 -7.58
CA ILE A 74 -7.06 -5.25 -7.09
C ILE A 74 -8.01 -5.60 -8.23
N CYS A 75 -7.97 -4.88 -9.35
CA CYS A 75 -8.87 -5.13 -10.49
C CYS A 75 -8.14 -5.58 -11.78
N LYS A 76 -6.81 -5.70 -11.76
CA LYS A 76 -5.94 -6.04 -12.92
C LYS A 76 -5.95 -5.06 -14.08
N ALA A 77 -6.71 -3.96 -13.99
CA ALA A 77 -6.72 -2.93 -15.01
C ALA A 77 -5.33 -2.29 -15.17
N ASN A 78 -4.93 -2.03 -16.42
CA ASN A 78 -3.71 -1.32 -16.77
C ASN A 78 -4.00 0.17 -17.02
N PRO A 79 -2.97 1.03 -17.18
CA PRO A 79 -3.19 2.46 -17.39
C PRO A 79 -4.08 2.78 -18.59
N LYS A 80 -3.97 2.00 -19.68
CA LYS A 80 -4.83 2.15 -20.87
C LYS A 80 -6.32 1.93 -20.56
N ALA A 81 -6.64 1.02 -19.64
CA ALA A 81 -8.00 0.78 -19.20
C ALA A 81 -8.53 1.92 -18.30
N PHE A 82 -7.69 2.46 -17.40
CA PHE A 82 -8.04 3.61 -16.56
C PHE A 82 -8.27 4.89 -17.36
N ASN A 83 -7.47 5.10 -18.41
CA ASN A 83 -7.58 6.28 -19.28
C ASN A 83 -8.78 6.24 -20.24
N ASN A 84 -9.64 5.23 -20.14
CA ASN A 84 -10.85 5.14 -20.95
C ASN A 84 -12.08 5.18 -20.06
N LEU A 85 -12.76 6.33 -20.06
CA LEU A 85 -13.94 6.62 -19.23
C LEU A 85 -15.12 5.69 -19.50
N SER A 86 -15.21 5.07 -20.69
CA SER A 86 -16.28 4.09 -20.96
C SER A 86 -16.16 2.86 -20.06
N ASN A 87 -14.98 2.59 -19.51
CA ASN A 87 -14.77 1.46 -18.61
C ASN A 87 -15.33 1.67 -17.19
N ILE A 88 -15.71 2.90 -16.81
CA ILE A 88 -16.25 3.20 -15.48
C ILE A 88 -17.52 2.38 -15.22
N LYS A 89 -18.39 2.29 -16.23
CA LYS A 89 -19.67 1.56 -16.13
C LYS A 89 -19.59 0.11 -16.61
N SER A 90 -18.43 -0.35 -17.11
CA SER A 90 -18.31 -1.67 -17.75
C SER A 90 -18.00 -2.81 -16.77
N GLY A 91 -17.89 -2.53 -15.47
CA GLY A 91 -17.49 -3.52 -14.46
C GLY A 91 -16.00 -3.89 -14.50
N LYS A 92 -15.21 -3.31 -15.41
CA LYS A 92 -13.79 -3.60 -15.59
C LYS A 92 -12.90 -3.26 -14.39
N PHE A 93 -13.42 -2.46 -13.46
CA PHE A 93 -12.73 -2.09 -12.22
C PHE A 93 -13.20 -2.88 -11.00
N GLN A 94 -14.04 -3.90 -11.19
CA GLN A 94 -14.39 -4.82 -10.11
C GLN A 94 -13.15 -5.54 -9.58
N ALA A 95 -13.12 -5.73 -8.27
CA ALA A 95 -12.08 -6.46 -7.59
C ALA A 95 -12.10 -7.93 -8.06
N PHE A 96 -10.95 -8.50 -8.44
CA PHE A 96 -10.89 -9.95 -8.67
C PHE A 96 -10.83 -10.68 -7.32
N GLU A 97 -11.10 -11.98 -7.37
CA GLU A 97 -11.30 -12.86 -6.21
C GLU A 97 -10.39 -12.56 -5.01
N ASN A 98 -11.03 -12.23 -3.89
CA ASN A 98 -10.43 -12.00 -2.57
C ASN A 98 -9.30 -10.94 -2.54
N SER A 99 -9.18 -10.10 -3.56
CA SER A 99 -8.14 -9.06 -3.60
C SER A 99 -8.35 -7.95 -2.56
N LEU A 100 -9.59 -7.71 -2.16
CA LEU A 100 -9.94 -6.68 -1.16
C LEU A 100 -9.40 -7.00 0.24
N GLN A 101 -9.14 -8.27 0.57
CA GLN A 101 -8.64 -8.67 1.89
C GLN A 101 -7.24 -8.11 2.20
N TYR A 102 -6.50 -7.71 1.17
CA TYR A 102 -5.15 -7.17 1.30
C TYR A 102 -5.13 -5.65 1.53
N GLY A 103 -6.30 -4.99 1.43
CA GLY A 103 -6.42 -3.55 1.54
C GLY A 103 -5.63 -2.79 0.46
N ILE A 104 -5.56 -1.47 0.65
CA ILE A 104 -4.72 -0.57 -0.15
C ILE A 104 -3.76 0.07 0.83
N SER A 105 -2.48 0.17 0.47
CA SER A 105 -1.51 0.90 1.29
C SER A 105 -1.71 2.42 1.11
N PRO A 106 -2.24 3.16 2.10
CA PRO A 106 -2.49 4.60 1.96
C PRO A 106 -1.19 5.38 1.73
N VAL A 107 -0.10 4.95 2.40
CA VAL A 107 1.24 5.54 2.27
C VAL A 107 1.73 5.54 0.81
N HIS A 108 1.60 4.42 0.11
CA HIS A 108 2.02 4.29 -1.28
C HIS A 108 1.12 5.08 -2.24
N ALA A 109 -0.18 5.22 -1.94
CA ALA A 109 -1.08 6.06 -2.73
C ALA A 109 -0.63 7.53 -2.69
N TRP A 110 -0.21 8.01 -1.52
CA TRP A 110 0.25 9.38 -1.34
C TRP A 110 1.61 9.63 -2.01
N ILE A 111 2.53 8.67 -1.93
CA ILE A 111 3.87 8.76 -2.56
C ILE A 111 3.78 8.88 -4.09
N ARG A 112 2.85 8.16 -4.73
CA ARG A 112 2.73 8.09 -6.20
C ARG A 112 2.15 9.36 -6.84
N ILE A 113 1.62 10.29 -6.06
CA ILE A 113 1.11 11.57 -6.57
C ILE A 113 2.26 12.55 -6.90
N PHE A 114 3.49 12.28 -6.41
CA PHE A 114 4.61 13.23 -6.47
C PHE A 114 5.67 12.92 -7.54
N GLU A 115 5.28 13.00 -8.82
CA GLU A 115 6.23 12.85 -9.95
C GLU A 115 6.81 14.18 -10.48
N LEU A 116 6.61 15.32 -9.80
CA LEU A 116 7.08 16.64 -10.27
C LEU A 116 8.18 17.26 -9.37
N GLN A 117 9.43 16.95 -9.70
CA GLN A 117 10.63 17.17 -8.86
C GLN A 117 11.02 18.65 -8.62
N GLN A 118 10.93 19.50 -9.64
CA GLN A 118 11.58 20.82 -9.60
C GLN A 118 10.75 21.86 -8.84
N ILE A 119 9.45 21.93 -9.11
CA ILE A 119 8.54 22.93 -8.54
C ILE A 119 8.30 22.68 -7.04
N LEU A 120 8.23 21.41 -6.62
CA LEU A 120 8.05 21.04 -5.21
C LEU A 120 9.29 21.37 -4.36
N CYS A 121 10.48 21.32 -4.95
CA CYS A 121 11.71 21.70 -4.27
C CYS A 121 11.80 23.21 -4.05
N GLU A 122 11.47 24.01 -5.07
CA GLU A 122 11.55 25.47 -5.00
C GLU A 122 10.45 26.08 -4.12
N LYS A 123 9.20 25.63 -4.26
CA LYS A 123 8.05 26.25 -3.59
C LYS A 123 7.68 25.64 -2.24
N LEU A 124 8.00 24.37 -1.99
CA LEU A 124 7.66 23.68 -0.74
C LEU A 124 8.90 23.24 0.08
N GLY A 125 10.11 23.45 -0.46
CA GLY A 125 11.35 22.97 0.15
C GLY A 125 11.44 21.45 0.23
N LEU A 126 10.74 20.75 -0.66
CA LEU A 126 10.67 19.28 -0.67
C LEU A 126 11.64 18.70 -1.69
N ARG A 127 12.58 17.86 -1.22
CA ARG A 127 13.40 17.05 -2.12
C ARG A 127 12.61 15.83 -2.54
N VAL A 128 12.05 15.87 -3.74
CA VAL A 128 11.23 14.81 -4.33
C VAL A 128 12.08 14.07 -5.37
N ASP A 129 11.83 12.79 -5.57
CA ASP A 129 12.36 11.94 -6.64
C ASP A 129 13.89 11.90 -6.77
N LYS A 130 14.63 12.17 -5.68
CA LYS A 130 16.07 11.98 -5.65
C LYS A 130 16.38 10.53 -5.31
N PRO A 131 17.20 9.81 -6.10
CA PRO A 131 17.60 8.46 -5.76
C PRO A 131 18.34 8.49 -4.41
N LYS A 132 17.95 7.60 -3.49
CA LYS A 132 18.67 7.47 -2.23
C LYS A 132 20.05 6.86 -2.50
N SER A 133 21.06 7.32 -1.77
CA SER A 133 22.40 6.73 -1.80
C SER A 133 22.29 5.24 -1.43
N GLY A 134 22.60 4.35 -2.38
CA GLY A 134 22.39 2.90 -2.24
C GLY A 134 21.50 2.25 -3.31
N GLY A 135 20.95 3.03 -4.26
CA GLY A 135 20.40 2.50 -5.51
C GLY A 135 18.96 1.98 -5.47
N SER A 136 18.28 2.04 -4.32
CA SER A 136 16.86 1.67 -4.21
C SER A 136 16.03 2.74 -3.51
N GLY A 137 14.90 3.09 -4.13
CA GLY A 137 13.96 4.08 -3.65
C GLY A 137 14.35 5.53 -3.94
N THR A 138 13.38 6.42 -3.76
CA THR A 138 13.57 7.86 -3.94
C THR A 138 13.24 8.59 -2.64
N THR A 139 13.48 9.90 -2.59
CA THR A 139 13.10 10.75 -1.46
C THR A 139 11.59 10.95 -1.32
N ASN A 140 10.77 10.28 -2.15
CA ASN A 140 9.32 10.24 -2.03
C ASN A 140 8.94 9.22 -0.94
N ASP A 141 9.04 9.65 0.31
CA ASP A 141 8.57 8.90 1.47
C ASP A 141 7.32 9.52 2.09
N GLY A 142 6.81 8.89 3.15
CA GLY A 142 5.61 9.34 3.83
C GLY A 142 5.71 10.77 4.38
N ASN A 143 6.90 11.21 4.81
CA ASN A 143 7.09 12.55 5.36
C ASN A 143 7.04 13.60 4.25
N THR A 144 7.68 13.33 3.11
CA THR A 144 7.60 14.17 1.91
C THR A 144 6.14 14.31 1.45
N ALA A 145 5.40 13.20 1.44
CA ALA A 145 4.00 13.21 1.05
C ALA A 145 3.10 13.99 2.03
N CYS A 146 3.21 13.73 3.33
CA CYS A 146 2.45 14.47 4.36
C CYS A 146 2.70 15.98 4.29
N ARG A 147 3.97 16.39 4.15
CA ARG A 147 4.33 17.81 4.08
C ARG A 147 3.81 18.48 2.81
N ALA A 148 3.77 17.77 1.68
CA ALA A 148 3.20 18.32 0.46
C ALA A 148 1.69 18.58 0.57
N PHE A 149 0.94 17.65 1.17
CA PHE A 149 -0.52 17.82 1.36
C PHE A 149 -0.90 18.79 2.49
N THR A 150 0.03 19.14 3.39
CA THR A 150 -0.21 20.16 4.42
C THR A 150 -0.55 21.52 3.81
N ASN A 151 -0.07 21.82 2.60
CA ASN A 151 -0.37 23.05 1.87
C ASN A 151 -0.93 22.73 0.47
N ALA A 152 -2.12 22.11 0.45
CA ALA A 152 -2.81 21.69 -0.77
C ALA A 152 -3.01 22.84 -1.79
N LYS A 153 -3.17 24.10 -1.33
CA LYS A 153 -3.31 25.27 -2.20
C LYS A 153 -2.03 25.58 -2.96
N THR A 154 -0.90 25.64 -2.25
CA THR A 154 0.40 25.84 -2.90
C THR A 154 0.72 24.65 -3.79
N LEU A 155 0.38 23.43 -3.37
CA LEU A 155 0.53 22.23 -4.19
C LEU A 155 -0.30 22.31 -5.48
N SER A 156 -1.57 22.73 -5.45
CA SER A 156 -2.39 22.88 -6.66
C SER A 156 -1.83 23.93 -7.61
N GLU A 157 -1.37 25.07 -7.07
CA GLU A 157 -0.74 26.14 -7.85
C GLU A 157 0.57 25.68 -8.51
N CYS A 158 1.37 24.89 -7.79
CA CYS A 158 2.60 24.29 -8.30
C CYS A 158 2.35 23.31 -9.44
N LEU A 159 1.31 22.49 -9.31
CA LEU A 159 1.01 21.41 -10.26
C LEU A 159 0.12 21.88 -11.43
N GLY A 160 -0.38 23.13 -11.39
CA GLY A 160 -1.37 23.61 -12.35
C GLY A 160 -2.68 22.83 -12.30
N LEU A 161 -3.02 22.27 -11.13
CA LEU A 161 -4.22 21.48 -10.91
C LEU A 161 -5.33 22.34 -10.32
N ASP A 162 -6.59 21.99 -10.59
CA ASP A 162 -7.72 22.54 -9.86
C ASP A 162 -7.57 22.18 -8.37
N PHE A 163 -7.58 23.19 -7.50
CA PHE A 163 -7.49 23.03 -6.05
C PHE A 163 -8.53 22.05 -5.50
N LYS A 164 -9.72 21.97 -6.12
CA LYS A 164 -10.78 21.02 -5.75
C LYS A 164 -10.35 19.56 -5.85
N LEU A 165 -9.37 19.24 -6.70
CA LEU A 165 -8.85 17.87 -6.85
C LEU A 165 -7.93 17.45 -5.69
N LEU A 166 -7.43 18.42 -4.91
CA LEU A 166 -6.52 18.20 -3.78
C LEU A 166 -7.21 18.48 -2.43
N GLN A 167 -8.51 18.74 -2.45
CA GLN A 167 -9.32 19.00 -1.27
C GLN A 167 -9.87 17.65 -0.77
N PHE A 168 -9.26 17.12 0.30
CA PHE A 168 -9.68 15.89 0.97
C PHE A 168 -10.35 16.22 2.31
#